data_AF-A0A943PTC5-F1
#
_entry.id   AF-A0A943PTC5-F1
#
_cell.length_a   1.000
_cell.length_b   1.000
_cell.length_c   1.000
_cell.angle_alpha   90.00
_cell.angle_beta   90.00
_cell.angle_gamma   90.00
#
_symmetry.space_group_name_H-M   'P 1'
#
loop_
_entity.id
_entity.type
_entity.pdbx_description
1 polymer ?
#
loop_
_entity_poly.entity_id
_entity_poly.type
_entity_poly.pdbx_seq_one_letter_code
_entity_poly.pdbx_strand_id
1 'polypeptide(L)'
;MGLDRVFSTPTIEVDQDKYDELIKIKTLYEEKKEENNRENETMDFGQAIKLLKDGKKVARQGWNGKNQYIELATNISYKTAEDKIINAEHDAIGNKAIAFVGTSGVQLGWLASQADMLAEDWIIKE
;
A
#
# COMPACT_ATOMS: atom_id res chain seq x y z
N MET A 1 -10.29 -27.67 -72.35
CA MET A 1 -11.15 -27.73 -71.16
C MET A 1 -10.37 -27.16 -69.99
N GLY A 2 -10.49 -25.86 -69.73
CA GLY A 2 -9.92 -25.21 -68.55
C GLY A 2 -11.00 -25.15 -67.47
N LEU A 3 -10.77 -25.77 -66.32
CA LEU A 3 -11.63 -25.64 -65.14
C LEU A 3 -11.14 -24.41 -64.36
N ASP A 4 -11.86 -23.30 -64.48
CA ASP A 4 -11.65 -22.12 -63.64
C ASP A 4 -11.99 -22.48 -62.19
N ARG A 5 -10.98 -22.54 -61.33
CA ARG A 5 -11.18 -22.66 -59.89
C ARG A 5 -11.51 -21.28 -59.36
N VAL A 6 -12.79 -21.04 -59.09
CA VAL A 6 -13.27 -19.85 -58.37
C VAL A 6 -12.74 -19.93 -56.94
N PHE A 7 -11.71 -19.13 -56.62
CA PHE A 7 -11.26 -18.94 -55.25
C PHE A 7 -12.28 -18.05 -54.53
N SER A 8 -13.23 -18.67 -53.82
CA SER A 8 -14.10 -17.95 -52.89
C SER A 8 -13.32 -17.72 -51.59
N THR A 9 -12.97 -16.47 -51.30
CA THR A 9 -12.44 -16.09 -49.99
C THR A 9 -13.59 -16.17 -48.98
N PRO A 10 -13.45 -16.91 -47.87
CA PRO A 10 -14.49 -16.91 -46.84
C PRO A 10 -14.63 -15.50 -46.28
N THR A 11 -15.78 -14.87 -46.46
CA THR A 11 -16.14 -13.64 -45.75
C THR A 11 -16.54 -14.05 -44.35
N ILE A 12 -15.77 -13.65 -43.34
CA ILE A 12 -16.13 -13.85 -41.93
C ILE A 12 -17.02 -12.67 -41.54
N GLU A 13 -18.30 -12.94 -41.26
CA GLU A 13 -19.19 -11.93 -40.68
C GLU A 13 -18.89 -11.82 -39.18
N VAL A 14 -18.52 -10.61 -38.75
CA VAL A 14 -18.28 -10.32 -37.33
C VAL A 14 -19.64 -10.11 -36.67
N ASP A 15 -19.92 -10.90 -35.65
CA ASP A 15 -21.03 -10.65 -34.73
C ASP A 15 -20.72 -9.36 -33.95
N GLN A 16 -21.37 -8.27 -34.36
CA GLN A 16 -21.14 -6.93 -33.85
C GLN A 16 -21.52 -6.83 -32.36
N ASP A 17 -22.58 -7.51 -31.93
CA ASP A 17 -23.03 -7.51 -30.54
C ASP A 17 -22.00 -8.19 -29.63
N LYS A 18 -21.43 -9.30 -30.10
CA LYS A 18 -20.34 -9.99 -29.41
C LYS A 18 -19.06 -9.14 -29.36
N TYR A 19 -18.75 -8.41 -30.43
CA TYR A 19 -17.59 -7.51 -30.46
C TYR A 19 -17.74 -6.34 -29.46
N ASP A 20 -18.93 -5.75 -29.39
CA ASP A 20 -19.25 -4.66 -28.47
C ASP A 20 -19.24 -5.13 -27.00
N GLU A 21 -19.71 -6.35 -26.73
CA GLU A 21 -19.61 -6.97 -25.40
C GLU A 21 -18.15 -7.17 -24.97
N LEU A 22 -17.29 -7.67 -25.87
CA LEU A 22 -15.86 -7.84 -25.61
C LEU A 22 -15.17 -6.51 -25.33
N ILE A 23 -15.55 -5.43 -26.02
CA ILE A 23 -15.03 -4.09 -25.74
C ILE A 23 -15.40 -3.67 -24.31
N LYS A 24 -16.67 -3.83 -23.90
CA LYS A 24 -17.10 -3.49 -22.53
C LYS A 24 -16.34 -4.28 -21.48
N ILE A 25 -16.18 -5.59 -21.67
CA ILE A 25 -15.42 -6.45 -20.74
C ILE A 25 -13.97 -5.97 -20.62
N LYS A 26 -13.34 -5.63 -21.75
CA LYS A 26 -11.97 -5.10 -21.76
C LYS A 26 -11.88 -3.78 -20.99
N THR A 27 -12.81 -2.85 -21.21
CA THR A 27 -12.85 -1.57 -20.49
C THR A 27 -12.98 -1.79 -18.98
N LEU A 28 -13.94 -2.62 -18.55
CA LEU A 28 -14.14 -2.96 -17.13
C LEU A 28 -12.90 -3.60 -16.51
N TYR A 29 -12.18 -4.45 -17.26
CA TYR A 29 -10.95 -5.06 -16.81
C TYR A 29 -9.84 -4.03 -16.57
N GLU A 30 -9.65 -3.08 -17.50
CA GLU A 30 -8.64 -2.04 -17.34
C GLU A 30 -8.99 -1.08 -16.18
N GLU A 31 -10.25 -0.69 -16.04
CA GLU A 31 -10.73 0.13 -14.90
C GLU A 31 -10.44 -0.57 -13.56
N LYS A 32 -10.78 -1.85 -13.46
CA LYS A 32 -10.54 -2.65 -12.24
C LYS A 32 -9.06 -2.87 -11.97
N LYS A 33 -8.24 -2.95 -13.01
CA LYS A 33 -6.78 -3.04 -12.89
C LYS A 33 -6.18 -1.72 -12.39
N GLU A 34 -6.67 -0.59 -12.87
CA GLU A 34 -6.28 0.74 -12.37
C GLU A 34 -6.73 0.98 -10.93
N GLU A 35 -7.94 0.54 -10.55
CA GLU A 35 -8.40 0.57 -9.15
C GLU A 35 -7.50 -0.28 -8.25
N ASN A 36 -7.20 -1.52 -8.62
CA ASN A 36 -6.31 -2.39 -7.85
C ASN A 36 -4.87 -1.85 -7.75
N ASN A 37 -4.38 -1.16 -8.79
CA ASN A 37 -3.08 -0.50 -8.74
C ASN A 37 -3.08 0.70 -7.80
N ARG A 38 -4.17 1.48 -7.74
CA ARG A 38 -4.32 2.59 -6.79
C ARG A 38 -4.40 2.11 -5.34
N GLU A 39 -5.03 0.96 -5.08
CA GLU A 39 -5.04 0.35 -3.74
C GLU A 39 -3.66 -0.20 -3.31
N ASN A 40 -2.76 -0.46 -4.27
CA ASN A 40 -1.40 -0.93 -4.04
C ASN A 40 -0.34 0.10 -4.45
N GLU A 41 -0.62 1.40 -4.31
CA GLU A 41 0.43 2.41 -4.49
C GLU A 41 1.49 2.24 -3.40
N THR A 42 2.63 1.71 -3.81
CA THR A 42 3.83 1.66 -2.99
C THR A 42 4.49 3.04 -3.00
N MET A 43 5.08 3.42 -1.88
CA MET A 43 5.69 4.73 -1.69
C MET A 43 7.13 4.62 -1.17
N ASP A 44 7.90 5.68 -1.34
CA ASP A 44 9.23 5.79 -0.75
C ASP A 44 9.16 6.06 0.77
N PHE A 45 10.28 5.87 1.45
CA PHE A 45 10.37 6.13 2.89
C PHE A 45 10.03 7.59 3.27
N GLY A 46 10.40 8.58 2.45
CA GLY A 46 10.13 9.99 2.73
C GLY A 46 8.63 10.32 2.71
N GLN A 47 7.91 9.77 1.74
CA GLN A 47 6.45 9.82 1.64
C GLN A 47 5.79 9.13 2.84
N ALA A 48 6.30 7.95 3.23
CA ALA A 48 5.83 7.24 4.42
C ALA A 48 5.99 8.09 5.70
N ILE A 49 7.14 8.76 5.89
CA ILE A 49 7.36 9.68 7.01
C ILE A 49 6.41 10.88 6.98
N LYS A 50 6.09 11.42 5.80
CA LYS A 50 5.13 12.53 5.68
C LYS A 50 3.74 12.08 6.14
N LEU A 51 3.29 10.91 5.71
CA LEU A 51 2.00 10.35 6.12
C LEU A 51 1.94 10.03 7.61
N LEU A 52 3.04 9.54 8.20
CA LEU A 52 3.14 9.37 9.66
C LEU A 52 2.94 10.69 10.41
N LYS A 53 3.54 11.78 9.92
CA LYS A 53 3.35 13.12 10.51
C LYS A 53 1.91 13.60 10.39
N ASP A 54 1.20 13.18 9.34
CA ASP A 54 -0.23 13.43 9.14
C ASP A 54 -1.13 12.46 9.93
N GLY A 55 -0.54 11.60 10.79
CA GLY A 55 -1.26 10.67 11.65
C GLY A 55 -1.75 9.40 10.96
N LYS A 56 -1.28 9.12 9.74
CA LYS A 56 -1.57 7.86 9.05
C LYS A 56 -0.67 6.75 9.57
N LYS A 57 -1.15 5.51 9.49
CA LYS A 57 -0.35 4.31 9.74
C LYS A 57 0.25 3.86 8.42
N VAL A 58 1.50 3.40 8.46
CA VAL A 58 2.17 2.88 7.28
C VAL A 58 2.92 1.60 7.62
N ALA A 59 3.10 0.74 6.63
CA ALA A 59 3.81 -0.52 6.78
C ALA A 59 4.59 -0.81 5.50
N ARG A 60 5.58 -1.70 5.58
CA ARG A 60 6.19 -2.26 4.38
C ARG A 60 5.39 -3.45 3.90
N GLN A 61 5.25 -3.59 2.59
CA GLN A 61 4.56 -4.72 1.97
C GLN A 61 5.21 -6.06 2.36
N GLY A 62 6.54 -6.07 2.51
CA GLY A 62 7.30 -7.27 2.90
C GLY A 62 7.34 -7.60 4.41
N TRP A 63 6.68 -6.84 5.30
CA TRP A 63 6.71 -7.14 6.72
C TRP A 63 5.98 -8.45 7.07
N ASN A 64 6.69 -9.36 7.72
CA ASN A 64 6.17 -10.66 8.15
C ASN A 64 5.31 -10.52 9.41
N GLY A 65 4.05 -10.14 9.22
CA GLY A 65 3.03 -10.26 10.24
C GLY A 65 1.72 -9.59 9.83
N LYS A 66 0.60 -10.27 10.08
CA LYS A 66 -0.73 -9.68 9.91
C LYS A 66 -0.82 -8.46 10.84
N ASN A 67 -1.24 -7.32 10.28
CA ASN A 67 -1.49 -6.07 10.99
C ASN A 67 -0.27 -5.42 11.64
N GLN A 68 0.93 -5.63 11.09
CA GLN A 68 2.11 -4.84 11.50
C GLN A 68 2.11 -3.49 10.80
N TYR A 69 2.38 -2.42 11.55
CA TYR A 69 2.51 -1.06 11.02
C TYR A 69 3.30 -0.18 11.99
N ILE A 70 3.71 0.98 11.50
CA ILE A 70 4.22 2.07 12.31
C ILE A 70 3.24 3.23 12.33
N GLU A 71 3.23 3.95 13.45
CA GLU A 71 2.41 5.14 13.65
C GLU A 71 3.15 6.18 14.51
N LEU A 72 2.71 7.43 14.43
CA LEU A 72 3.24 8.50 15.28
C LEU A 72 2.51 8.49 16.63
N ALA A 73 3.17 7.97 17.66
CA ALA A 73 2.68 8.04 19.02
C ALA A 73 2.90 9.44 19.61
N THR A 74 1.91 9.90 20.37
CA THR A 74 1.94 11.16 21.12
C THR A 74 1.49 10.89 22.56
N ASN A 75 1.87 11.75 23.50
CA ASN A 75 1.48 11.64 24.91
C ASN A 75 1.93 10.31 25.58
N ILE A 76 3.14 9.89 25.24
CA ILE A 76 3.89 8.79 25.83
C ILE A 76 4.18 9.10 27.29
N SER A 77 3.87 8.14 28.15
CA SER A 77 4.14 8.21 29.58
C SER A 77 4.62 6.85 30.10
N TYR A 78 5.29 6.88 31.24
CA TYR A 78 5.67 5.68 31.97
C TYR A 78 5.33 5.83 33.44
N LYS A 79 5.17 4.69 34.13
CA LYS A 79 4.87 4.63 35.55
C LYS A 79 6.12 4.18 36.30
N THR A 80 6.53 4.93 37.31
CA THR A 80 7.67 4.57 38.16
C THR A 80 7.29 3.47 39.17
N ALA A 81 8.28 2.90 39.84
CA ALA A 81 8.06 1.95 40.94
C ALA A 81 7.28 2.56 42.13
N GLU A 82 7.24 3.89 42.23
CA GLU A 82 6.50 4.65 43.25
C GLU A 82 5.07 5.03 42.79
N ASP A 83 4.57 4.35 41.76
CA ASP A 83 3.27 4.60 41.13
C ASP A 83 3.07 6.01 40.53
N LYS A 84 4.15 6.78 40.33
CA LYS A 84 4.09 8.12 39.70
C LYS A 84 4.09 8.00 38.17
N ILE A 85 3.16 8.69 37.51
CA ILE A 85 3.13 8.82 36.05
C ILE A 85 4.05 9.98 35.64
N ILE A 86 4.97 9.70 34.71
CA ILE A 86 5.89 10.67 34.13
C ILE A 86 5.70 10.70 32.62
N ASN A 87 5.50 11.89 32.07
CA ASN A 87 5.44 12.10 30.62
C ASN A 87 6.86 12.13 30.04
N ALA A 88 7.07 11.40 28.95
CA ALA A 88 8.34 11.36 28.25
C ALA A 88 8.47 12.56 27.30
N GLU A 89 8.83 13.72 27.86
CA GLU A 89 9.14 14.93 27.11
C GLU A 89 10.61 14.97 26.69
N HIS A 90 10.88 15.41 25.46
CA HIS A 90 12.22 15.59 24.93
C HIS A 90 12.34 16.93 24.19
N ASP A 91 13.39 17.71 24.46
CA ASP A 91 13.52 19.10 23.99
C ASP A 91 13.36 19.27 22.47
N ALA A 92 13.89 18.33 21.68
CA ALA A 92 13.88 18.41 20.22
C ALA A 92 12.57 17.96 19.53
N ILE A 93 11.87 16.97 20.11
CA ILE A 93 10.74 16.29 19.45
C ILE A 93 9.43 16.37 20.25
N GLY A 94 9.49 16.96 21.45
CA GLY A 94 8.44 16.94 22.45
C GLY A 94 8.12 15.52 22.89
N ASN A 95 6.86 15.29 23.23
CA ASN A 95 6.33 13.98 23.55
C ASN A 95 5.80 13.27 22.30
N LYS A 96 6.73 12.83 21.46
CA LYS A 96 6.43 12.05 20.25
C LYS A 96 7.46 10.95 20.05
N ALA A 97 7.01 9.80 19.56
CA ALA A 97 7.90 8.76 19.07
C ALA A 97 7.19 7.97 17.96
N ILE A 98 7.96 7.33 17.09
CA ILE A 98 7.37 6.35 16.17
C ILE A 98 7.17 5.05 16.97
N ALA A 99 5.93 4.56 16.97
CA ALA A 99 5.57 3.27 17.54
C ALA A 99 5.56 2.22 16.44
N PHE A 100 6.18 1.08 16.69
CA PHE A 100 6.02 -0.11 15.88
C PHE A 100 4.98 -1.01 16.54
N VAL A 101 3.86 -1.24 15.87
CA VAL A 101 2.80 -2.13 16.32
C VAL A 101 3.05 -3.48 15.66
N GLY A 102 3.55 -4.42 16.46
CA GLY A 102 3.83 -5.80 16.06
C GLY A 102 2.74 -6.77 16.50
N THR A 103 2.90 -8.03 16.14
CA THR A 103 2.03 -9.12 16.60
C THR A 103 2.17 -9.41 18.10
N SER A 104 3.31 -9.06 18.68
CA SER A 104 3.65 -9.33 20.08
C SER A 104 3.51 -8.10 21.00
N GLY A 105 2.99 -6.99 20.48
CA GLY A 105 2.82 -5.75 21.22
C GLY A 105 3.40 -4.54 20.50
N VAL A 106 3.50 -3.44 21.25
CA VAL A 106 3.95 -2.15 20.74
C VAL A 106 5.36 -1.87 21.23
N GLN A 107 6.26 -1.56 20.31
CA GLN A 107 7.59 -1.05 20.61
C GLN A 107 7.62 0.45 20.33
N LEU A 108 7.75 1.26 21.37
CA LEU A 108 7.96 2.71 21.26
C LEU A 108 9.41 3.02 20.90
N GLY A 109 9.62 4.05 20.07
CA GLY A 109 10.96 4.44 19.62
C GLY A 109 11.50 3.51 18.53
N TRP A 110 10.68 3.18 17.54
CA TRP A 110 11.10 2.40 16.39
C TRP A 110 12.27 3.08 15.67
N LEU A 111 13.33 2.32 15.42
CA LEU A 111 14.51 2.76 14.70
C LEU A 111 14.42 2.24 13.27
N ALA A 112 14.28 3.16 12.31
CA ALA A 112 14.33 2.80 10.89
C ALA A 112 15.72 2.24 10.58
N SER A 113 15.76 1.04 9.99
CA SER A 113 17.00 0.47 9.48
C SER A 113 17.39 1.11 8.14
N GLN A 114 18.63 0.91 7.69
CA GLN A 114 19.03 1.31 6.34
C GLN A 114 18.14 0.67 5.25
N ALA A 115 17.65 -0.56 5.47
CA ALA A 115 16.75 -1.22 4.55
C ALA A 115 15.37 -0.58 4.53
N ASP A 116 14.92 -0.02 5.65
CA ASP A 116 13.64 0.70 5.75
C ASP A 116 13.72 2.07 5.06
N MET A 117 14.85 2.76 5.22
CA MET A 117 15.10 4.06 4.59
C MET A 117 15.24 3.98 3.07
N LEU A 118 15.76 2.87 2.54
CA LEU A 118 15.96 2.63 1.11
C LEU A 118 14.81 1.85 0.45
N ALA A 119 13.75 1.56 1.21
CA ALA A 119 12.60 0.82 0.71
C ALA A 119 11.65 1.70 -0.09
N GLU A 120 11.10 1.11 -1.15
CA GLU A 120 10.07 1.70 -2.03
C GLU A 120 8.75 0.93 -1.95
N ASP A 121 8.62 0.01 -0.99
CA ASP A 121 7.47 -0.87 -0.77
C ASP A 121 6.58 -0.43 0.40
N TRP A 122 6.60 0.85 0.76
CA TRP A 122 5.76 1.36 1.84
C TRP A 122 4.31 1.50 1.38
N ILE A 123 3.36 1.18 2.25
CA ILE A 123 1.91 1.25 1.98
C ILE A 123 1.18 1.83 3.19
N ILE A 124 0.01 2.45 2.96
CA ILE A 124 -0.86 2.91 4.04
C ILE A 124 -1.52 1.69 4.70
N LYS A 125 -1.65 1.74 6.02
CA LYS A 125 -2.55 0.85 6.77
C LYS A 125 -3.72 1.59 7.39
N GLU A 126 -4.86 0.91 7.40
CA GLU A 126 -6.08 1.30 8.11
C GLU A 126 -6.01 0.91 9.60
#